data_AF-A0A2G2MAM8-F1
#
_entry.id   AF-A0A2G2MAM8-F1
#
_cell.length_a   1.000
_cell.length_b   1.000
_cell.length_c   1.000
_cell.angle_alpha   90.00
_cell.angle_beta   90.00
_cell.angle_gamma   90.00
#
_symmetry.space_group_name_H-M   'P 1'
#
loop_
_entity.id
_entity.type
_entity.pdbx_description
1 polymer ?
#
loop_
_entity_poly.entity_id
_entity_poly.type
_entity_poly.pdbx_seq_one_letter_code
_entity_poly.pdbx_strand_id
1 'polypeptide(L)' 'MEKIQVKWAVLEDSEDLAIIHSKGWKAAYKGIIPDDLLDNIRIDKRRKIFERALTEKNEETCVLVVD' A
#
# COMPACT_ATOMS: atom_id res chain seq x y z
N MET A 1 -10.73 14.61 18.94
CA MET A 1 -10.59 14.60 17.47
C MET A 1 -9.26 13.93 17.21
N GLU A 2 -9.24 12.81 16.50
CA GLU A 2 -7.99 12.12 16.15
C GLU A 2 -7.14 13.04 15.29
N LYS A 3 -5.82 13.01 15.50
CA LYS A 3 -4.91 13.91 14.79
C LYS A 3 -4.46 13.22 13.52
N ILE A 4 -4.85 13.77 12.38
CA ILE A 4 -4.48 13.25 11.06
C ILE A 4 -3.24 13.98 10.56
N GLN A 5 -2.23 13.23 10.12
CA GLN A 5 -1.01 13.77 9.54
C GLN A 5 -0.64 13.03 8.25
N VAL A 6 -0.09 13.75 7.27
CA VAL A 6 0.52 13.14 6.09
C VAL A 6 2.03 13.26 6.23
N LYS A 7 2.75 12.14 6.12
CA LYS A 7 4.22 12.11 6.11
C LYS A 7 4.73 11.39 4.87
N TRP A 8 5.94 11.76 4.44
CA TRP A 8 6.70 10.97 3.48
C TRP A 8 6.96 9.58 4.05
N ALA A 9 6.75 8.56 3.23
CA ALA A 9 6.95 7.17 3.63
C ALA A 9 8.44 6.84 3.79
N VAL A 10 8.73 6.01 4.77
CA VAL A 10 10.05 5.42 5.02
C VAL A 10 9.98 3.91 4.85
N LEU A 11 11.13 3.23 4.81
CA LEU A 11 11.20 1.79 4.53
C LEU A 11 10.35 0.96 5.51
N GLU A 12 10.25 1.40 6.76
CA GLU A 12 9.46 0.79 7.82
C GLU A 12 7.95 0.81 7.51
N ASP A 13 7.48 1.76 6.71
CA ASP A 13 6.06 1.87 6.30
C ASP A 13 5.69 0.86 5.19
N SER A 14 6.64 0.10 4.64
CA SER A 14 6.44 -0.76 3.47
C SER A 14 5.38 -1.86 3.67
N GLU A 15 5.26 -2.41 4.88
CA GLU A 15 4.23 -3.39 5.22
C GLU A 15 2.83 -2.75 5.22
N ASP A 16 2.68 -1.60 5.89
CA ASP A 16 1.40 -0.89 5.97
C ASP A 16 0.94 -0.42 4.60
N LEU A 17 1.86 0.12 3.79
CA LEU A 17 1.60 0.47 2.39
C LEU A 17 1.12 -0.75 1.58
N ALA A 18 1.75 -1.92 1.78
CA ALA A 18 1.35 -3.14 1.09
C ALA A 18 -0.05 -3.62 1.51
N ILE A 19 -0.39 -3.52 2.79
CA ILE A 19 -1.70 -3.86 3.33
C ILE A 19 -2.77 -2.91 2.78
N ILE A 20 -2.55 -1.60 2.91
CA ILE A 20 -3.48 -0.56 2.46
C ILE A 20 -3.74 -0.70 0.96
N HIS A 21 -2.67 -0.80 0.15
CA HIS A 21 -2.80 -0.95 -1.29
C HIS A 21 -3.54 -2.23 -1.66
N SER A 22 -3.14 -3.38 -1.10
CA SER A 22 -3.74 -4.68 -1.46
C SER A 22 -5.21 -4.74 -1.09
N LYS A 23 -5.57 -4.33 0.13
CA LYS A 23 -6.97 -4.33 0.59
C LYS A 23 -7.80 -3.29 -0.16
N GLY A 24 -7.26 -2.09 -0.36
CA GLY A 24 -7.92 -1.01 -1.09
C GLY A 24 -8.25 -1.41 -2.52
N TRP A 25 -7.31 -2.00 -3.24
CA TRP A 25 -7.54 -2.51 -4.60
C TRP A 25 -8.58 -3.63 -4.63
N LYS A 26 -8.44 -4.65 -3.78
CA LYS A 26 -9.41 -5.75 -3.72
C LYS A 26 -10.83 -5.23 -3.42
N ALA A 27 -10.97 -4.26 -2.54
CA ALA A 27 -12.28 -3.67 -2.20
C ALA A 27 -12.83 -2.80 -3.34
N ALA A 28 -12.01 -1.91 -3.91
CA ALA A 28 -12.44 -0.96 -4.93
C ALA A 28 -12.81 -1.64 -6.25
N TYR A 29 -12.15 -2.75 -6.59
CA TYR A 29 -12.32 -3.43 -7.87
C TYR A 29 -13.16 -4.71 -7.80
N LYS A 30 -13.68 -5.08 -6.62
CA LYS A 30 -14.56 -6.25 -6.47
C LYS A 30 -15.78 -6.13 -7.37
N GLY A 31 -16.05 -7.18 -8.15
CA GLY A 31 -17.17 -7.20 -9.11
C GLY A 31 -16.92 -6.42 -10.40
N ILE A 32 -15.76 -5.76 -10.54
CA ILE A 32 -15.29 -5.12 -11.78
C ILE A 32 -14.20 -6.00 -12.42
N ILE A 33 -13.27 -6.48 -11.60
CA ILE A 33 -12.18 -7.37 -11.98
C ILE A 33 -12.46 -8.78 -11.42
N PRO A 34 -12.18 -9.86 -12.16
CA PRO A 34 -12.29 -11.23 -11.68
C PRO A 34 -11.56 -11.47 -10.35
N ASP A 35 -12.21 -12.21 -9.44
CA ASP A 35 -11.71 -12.43 -8.08
C ASP A 35 -10.36 -13.17 -8.07
N ASP A 36 -10.12 -14.08 -9.01
CA ASP A 36 -8.85 -14.79 -9.16
C ASP A 36 -7.68 -13.85 -9.52
N LEU A 37 -7.94 -12.82 -10.33
CA LEU A 37 -6.97 -11.77 -10.62
C LEU A 37 -6.74 -10.86 -9.42
N LEU A 38 -7.81 -10.48 -8.70
CA LEU A 38 -7.68 -9.70 -7.48
C LEU A 38 -6.91 -10.46 -6.41
N ASP A 39 -7.09 -11.78 -6.30
CA ASP A 39 -6.39 -12.61 -5.33
C ASP A 39 -4.89 -12.76 -5.55
N ASN A 40 -4.43 -12.47 -6.77
CA ASN A 40 -3.01 -12.36 -7.06
C ASN A 40 -2.35 -11.08 -6.49
N ILE A 41 -3.14 -10.09 -6.06
CA ILE A 41 -2.65 -8.91 -5.33
C ILE A 41 -2.36 -9.32 -3.88
N ARG A 42 -1.16 -9.83 -3.65
CA ARG A 42 -0.70 -10.33 -2.35
C ARG A 42 0.16 -9.29 -1.62
N ILE A 43 -0.05 -9.21 -0.30
CA ILE A 43 0.64 -8.28 0.59
C ILE A 43 2.16 -8.51 0.55
N ASP A 44 2.62 -9.76 0.63
CA ASP A 44 4.05 -10.12 0.58
C ASP A 44 4.75 -9.65 -0.71
N LYS A 45 4.09 -9.78 -1.86
CA LYS A 45 4.59 -9.27 -3.14
C LYS A 45 4.58 -7.74 -3.16
N ARG A 46 3.52 -7.11 -2.66
CA ARG A 46 3.40 -5.65 -2.62
C ARG A 46 4.41 -4.99 -1.69
N ARG A 47 4.71 -5.60 -0.54
CA ARG A 47 5.74 -5.14 0.40
C ARG A 47 7.08 -5.01 -0.29
N LYS A 48 7.53 -6.05 -1.00
CA LYS A 48 8.80 -6.03 -1.75
C LYS A 48 8.85 -4.93 -2.82
N ILE A 49 7.71 -4.65 -3.46
CA ILE A 49 7.63 -3.56 -4.44
C ILE A 49 7.81 -2.20 -3.75
N PHE A 50 7.17 -1.98 -2.60
CA PHE A 50 7.33 -0.75 -1.84
C PHE A 50 8.72 -0.62 -1.20
N GLU A 51 9.29 -1.70 -0.66
CA GLU A 51 10.67 -1.72 -0.16
C GLU A 51 11.65 -1.27 -1.27
N ARG A 52 11.48 -1.80 -2.48
CA ARG A 52 12.28 -1.39 -3.63
C ARG A 52 12.04 0.07 -4.01
N ALA A 53 10.78 0.49 -4.13
CA ALA A 53 10.40 1.85 -4.49
C ALA A 53 11.01 2.90 -3.53
N LEU A 54 10.94 2.63 -2.23
CA LEU A 54 11.46 3.51 -1.18
C LEU A 54 12.99 3.51 -1.11
N THR A 55 13.61 2.35 -1.35
CA THR A 55 15.09 2.23 -1.35
C THR A 55 15.72 2.85 -2.58
N GLU A 56 15.17 2.56 -3.76
CA GLU A 56 15.68 3.05 -5.05
C GLU A 56 15.20 4.46 -5.38
N LYS A 57 14.21 4.99 -4.63
CA LYS A 57 13.59 6.30 -4.83
C LYS A 57 13.00 6.45 -6.25
N ASN A 58 12.37 5.39 -6.74
CA ASN A 58 11.75 5.36 -8.07
C ASN A 58 10.36 6.03 -8.10
N GLU A 59 9.76 6.30 -6.94
CA GLU A 59 8.51 7.03 -6.78
C GLU A 59 8.50 7.81 -5.45
N GLU A 60 7.73 8.89 -5.40
CA GLU A 60 7.45 9.63 -4.18
C GLU A 60 6.18 9.07 -3.51
N THR A 61 6.30 8.59 -2.27
CA THR A 61 5.19 7.98 -1.54
C THR A 61 4.93 8.68 -0.22
N CYS A 62 3.67 8.99 0.06
CA CYS A 62 3.20 9.51 1.35
C CYS A 62 2.26 8.50 2.03
N VAL A 63 2.24 8.52 3.36
CA VAL A 63 1.28 7.79 4.19
C VAL A 63 0.51 8.77 5.08
N LEU A 64 -0.80 8.52 5.20
CA LEU A 64 -1.68 9.22 6.14
C LEU A 64 -1.71 8.43 7.46
N VAL A 65 -1.35 9.10 8.55
CA VAL A 65 -1.27 8.55 9.90
C VAL A 65 -2.32 9.22 10.77
N VAL A 66 -2.90 8.46 11.70
CA VAL A 66 -3.92 8.90 12.62
C VAL A 66 -3.44 8.60 14.05
N ASP A 67 -3.30 9.63 14.89
CA ASP A 67 -2.97 9.52 16.33
C ASP A 67 -4.24 9.40 17.20
#